data_AF-A0A0A8ECG3-F1
#
_entry.id   AF-A0A0A8ECG3-F1
#
_cell.length_a   1.000
_cell.length_b   1.000
_cell.length_c   1.000
_cell.angle_alpha   90.00
_cell.angle_beta   90.00
_cell.angle_gamma   90.00
#
_symmetry.space_group_name_H-M   'P 1'
#
loop_
_entity.id
_entity.type
_entity.pdbx_description
1 polymer ?
#
loop_
_entity_poly.entity_id
_entity_poly.type
_entity_poly.pdbx_seq_one_letter_code
_entity_poly.pdbx_strand_id
1 'polypeptide(L)' 'MAPTCVPDATAEANERIRTFMAARVGRPLWPEEQAEYERLLAAWTDAIHTRRTTS' A
#
# COMPACT_ATOMS: atom_id res chain seq x y z
N MET A 1 16.60 -3.56 21.55
CA MET A 1 17.02 -2.70 20.42
C MET A 1 15.85 -2.66 19.45
N ALA A 2 15.03 -1.60 19.51
CA ALA A 2 13.90 -1.46 18.59
C ALA A 2 14.47 -1.12 17.21
N PRO A 3 14.08 -1.80 16.12
CA PRO A 3 14.49 -1.36 14.79
C PRO A 3 13.95 0.05 14.59
N THR A 4 14.86 0.97 14.27
CA THR A 4 14.52 2.33 13.85
C THR A 4 13.55 2.21 12.70
N CYS A 5 12.27 2.49 12.98
CA CYS A 5 11.22 2.58 11.99
C CYS A 5 11.50 3.84 11.17
N VAL A 6 12.42 3.73 10.21
CA VAL A 6 12.47 4.68 9.10
C VAL A 6 11.06 4.61 8.51
N PRO A 7 10.34 5.73 8.34
CA PRO A 7 9.05 5.71 7.66
C PRO A 7 9.30 5.23 6.24
N ASP A 8 9.16 3.93 6.04
CA ASP A 8 9.26 3.28 4.75
C ASP A 8 7.93 3.57 4.07
N ALA A 9 7.91 4.53 3.14
CA ALA A 9 6.71 4.88 2.38
C ALA A 9 6.06 3.63 1.74
N THR A 10 6.86 2.61 1.44
CA THR A 10 6.39 1.30 1.01
C THR A 10 5.64 0.54 2.11
N ALA A 11 6.09 0.57 3.36
CA ALA A 11 5.39 -0.01 4.51
C ALA A 11 4.06 0.71 4.78
N GLU A 12 4.05 2.04 4.77
CA GLU A 12 2.82 2.83 4.98
C GLU A 12 1.79 2.54 3.87
N ALA A 13 2.20 2.52 2.60
CA ALA A 13 1.33 2.17 1.49
C ALA A 13 0.79 0.72 1.61
N ASN A 14 1.62 -0.22 2.06
CA ASN A 14 1.20 -1.60 2.31
C ASN A 14 0.16 -1.71 3.44
N GLU A 15 0.33 -0.97 4.53
CA GLU A 15 -0.63 -0.96 5.63
C GLU A 15 -1.99 -0.40 5.22
N ARG A 16 -2.00 0.64 4.37
CA ARG A 16 -3.23 1.20 3.78
C ARG A 16 -3.95 0.18 2.89
N ILE A 17 -3.22 -0.53 2.03
CA ILE A 17 -3.78 -1.61 1.19
C ILE A 17 -4.36 -2.73 2.06
N ARG A 18 -3.64 -3.17 3.10
CA ARG A 18 -4.11 -4.22 4.01
C ARG A 18 -5.36 -3.82 4.77
N THR A 19 -5.42 -2.58 5.27
CA THR A 19 -6.60 -2.05 5.98
C THR A 19 -7.80 -1.95 5.03
N PHE A 20 -7.57 -1.49 3.81
CA PHE A 20 -8.59 -1.40 2.77
C PHE A 20 -9.18 -2.78 2.42
N MET A 21 -8.33 -3.80 2.26
CA MET A 21 -8.76 -5.17 1.98
C MET A 21 -9.41 -5.83 3.21
N ALA A 22 -8.91 -5.57 4.42
CA ALA A 22 -9.45 -6.12 5.66
C ALA A 22 -10.91 -5.66 5.90
N ALA A 23 -11.21 -4.40 5.62
CA ALA A 23 -12.57 -3.86 5.70
C ALA A 23 -13.56 -4.50 4.71
N ARG A 24 -13.04 -5.22 3.69
CA ARG A 24 -13.80 -5.74 2.55
C ARG A 24 -13.71 -7.26 2.42
N VAL A 25 -13.19 -7.94 3.45
CA VAL A 25 -13.06 -9.41 3.45
C VAL A 25 -14.42 -10.05 3.18
N GLY A 26 -14.47 -10.90 2.16
CA GLY A 26 -15.64 -11.70 1.82
C GLY A 26 -16.68 -11.02 0.93
N ARG A 27 -16.38 -9.85 0.32
CA ARG A 27 -17.23 -9.23 -0.69
C ARG A 27 -16.45 -8.83 -1.94
N PRO A 28 -17.09 -8.88 -3.14
CA PRO A 28 -16.46 -8.37 -4.35
C PRO A 28 -16.26 -6.87 -4.26
N LEU A 29 -15.15 -6.38 -4.81
CA LEU A 29 -14.87 -4.94 -4.95
C LEU A 29 -15.79 -4.34 -6.00
N TRP A 30 -16.44 -3.24 -5.64
CA TRP A 30 -17.23 -2.47 -6.59
C TRP A 30 -16.29 -1.66 -7.52
N PRO A 31 -16.73 -1.21 -8.70
CA PRO A 31 -15.89 -0.50 -9.65
C PRO A 31 -15.18 0.73 -9.03
N GLU A 32 -15.86 1.44 -8.14
CA GLU A 32 -15.30 2.60 -7.42
C GLU A 32 -14.22 2.19 -6.41
N GLU A 33 -14.42 1.05 -5.75
CA GLU A 33 -13.46 0.49 -4.80
C GLU A 33 -12.25 -0.13 -5.51
N GLN A 34 -12.48 -0.70 -6.70
CA GLN A 34 -11.43 -1.18 -7.59
C GLN A 34 -10.51 -0.01 -7.98
N ALA A 35 -11.08 1.14 -8.37
CA ALA A 35 -10.31 2.33 -8.72
C ALA A 35 -9.52 2.90 -7.52
N GLU A 36 -10.07 2.84 -6.29
CA GLU A 36 -9.34 3.21 -5.08
C GLU A 36 -8.19 2.22 -4.77
N TYR A 37 -8.44 0.93 -4.94
CA TYR A 37 -7.41 -0.10 -4.79
C TYR A 37 -6.27 0.07 -5.79
N GLU A 38 -6.58 0.37 -7.06
CA GLU A 38 -5.58 0.64 -8.09
C GLU A 38 -4.74 1.88 -7.79
N ARG A 39 -5.36 2.94 -7.24
CA ARG A 39 -4.61 4.13 -6.77
C ARG A 39 -3.66 3.80 -5.62
N LEU A 40 -4.11 3.01 -4.66
CA LEU A 40 -3.26 2.53 -3.55
C LEU A 40 -2.11 1.65 -4.07
N LEU A 41 -2.37 0.79 -5.05
CA LEU A 41 -1.38 -0.08 -5.67
C LEU A 41 -0.32 0.71 -6.46
N ALA A 42 -0.74 1.76 -7.17
CA ALA A 42 0.16 2.65 -7.90
C ALA A 42 1.10 3.40 -6.94
N ALA A 43 0.58 3.94 -5.84
CA ALA A 43 1.39 4.60 -4.81
C ALA A 43 2.41 3.66 -4.16
N TRP A 44 2.02 2.41 -3.90
CA TRP A 44 2.94 1.38 -3.39
C TRP A 44 4.03 1.03 -4.40
N THR A 45 3.67 0.88 -5.69
CA THR A 45 4.63 0.58 -6.76
C THR A 45 5.64 1.71 -6.95
N ASP A 46 5.19 2.96 -6.93
CA ASP A 46 6.06 4.14 -7.00
C ASP A 46 7.04 4.20 -5.81
N ALA A 47 6.54 3.95 -4.59
CA ALA A 47 7.37 3.89 -3.39
C ALA A 47 8.45 2.79 -3.49
N ILE A 48 8.12 1.61 -4.03
CA ILE A 48 9.10 0.54 -4.28
C ILE A 48 10.15 0.98 -5.29
N HIS A 49 9.73 1.61 -6.38
CA HIS A 49 10.63 2.08 -7.43
C HIS A 49 11.61 3.12 -6.88
N THR A 50 11.12 4.10 -6.12
CA THR A 50 11.93 5.12 -5.44
C THR A 50 12.94 4.51 -4.45
N ARG A 51 12.52 3.50 -3.68
CA ARG A 51 13.41 2.77 -2.77
C ARG A 51 14.53 2.03 -3.52
N ARG A 52 14.23 1.47 -4.69
CA ARG A 52 15.20 0.73 -5.53
C ARG A 52 16.18 1.63 -6.27
N THR A 53 15.78 2.84 -6.66
CA THR A 53 16.68 3.81 -7.30
C THR A 53 17.61 4.50 -6.31
N THR A 54 17.29 4.46 -5.02
CA THR A 54 18.11 5.04 -3.94
C THR A 54 19.05 3.99 -3.32
N SER A 55 19.60 3.06 -4.12
CA SER A 55 20.59 2.05 -3.70
C SER A 55 21.86 2.14 -4.53
#